data_AF-A0A966GYB0-F1
#
_entry.id   AF-A0A966GYB0-F1
#
_cell.length_a   1.000
_cell.length_b   1.000
_cell.length_c   1.000
_cell.angle_alpha   90.00
_cell.angle_beta   90.00
_cell.angle_gamma   90.00
#
_symmetry.space_group_name_H-M   'P 1'
#
loop_
_entity.id
_entity.type
_entity.pdbx_description
1 polymer ?
#
loop_
_entity_poly.entity_id
_entity_poly.type
_entity_poly.pdbx_seq_one_letter_code
_entity_poly.pdbx_strand_id
1 'polypeptide(L)'
;MKKYIILISLISAIFISCKKTNEGNAGSGIPGKQVRLPHGDPVGEATTIRIGSQGGELISNDGRMKISIPSGAVTETTLFSVQEVENVLESQARSYRLLPEDVSFQKPVTLTYYYGGLEIGGMHPDFLFLAFQDSEGYFFSANKTQGNRQQQTLTVTTTHFSDWTFFSEYELYFPDDHTLTEGELQLKVKEEAKIALLSRKVNQKVDESELPEVIADPIVHSATWDYSPKKGTMTRTPDFSQGVIYTAPDYVNGIERTYINATINGKLGTDNRGNIVQQMQFILPVVITNDDYFILSESGTETIASDFSVIYIPGMGCQATASFFSGYTLNFYTYGGGIGGFEYGWGGELGKATMELSELGGNSFISLRPRDCNGGGGEPIFSPGKVVLKSVANAVGQYFEGEFSATLYFFDFCEKPTPKQLSGKFRLRRRI
;
A
#
# COMPACT_ATOMS: atom_id res chain seq x y z
N MET A 1 71.56 -61.57 -40.76
CA MET A 1 71.10 -61.16 -39.41
C MET A 1 72.19 -60.31 -38.76
N LYS A 2 72.12 -58.98 -38.93
CA LYS A 2 73.02 -58.01 -38.28
C LYS A 2 72.48 -56.58 -38.48
N LYS A 3 72.51 -55.85 -37.37
CA LYS A 3 72.75 -54.40 -37.19
C LYS A 3 71.60 -53.39 -37.39
N TYR A 4 71.18 -52.89 -36.22
CA TYR A 4 70.73 -51.55 -35.83
C TYR A 4 71.05 -50.36 -36.76
N ILE A 5 70.15 -49.36 -36.78
CA ILE A 5 70.29 -47.97 -36.25
C ILE A 5 69.30 -46.98 -36.96
N ILE A 6 68.39 -46.41 -36.15
CA ILE A 6 67.91 -44.98 -36.07
C ILE A 6 67.13 -44.33 -37.26
N LEU A 7 65.92 -43.79 -37.03
CA LEU A 7 65.58 -42.33 -36.93
C LEU A 7 64.06 -42.01 -37.19
N ILE A 8 63.41 -41.38 -36.19
CA ILE A 8 62.40 -40.28 -36.19
C ILE A 8 61.16 -40.32 -37.11
N SER A 9 59.97 -40.18 -36.49
CA SER A 9 58.96 -39.10 -36.73
C SER A 9 57.57 -39.54 -36.19
N LEU A 10 57.17 -39.07 -35.01
CA LEU A 10 56.23 -37.95 -34.81
C LEU A 10 54.77 -38.27 -35.23
N ILE A 11 53.96 -38.77 -34.29
CA ILE A 11 52.49 -38.69 -34.35
C ILE A 11 51.95 -38.32 -32.97
N SER A 12 51.38 -37.12 -32.90
CA SER A 12 50.64 -36.55 -31.78
C SER A 12 49.46 -37.44 -31.35
N ALA A 13 49.42 -37.78 -30.06
CA ALA A 13 48.18 -38.18 -29.38
C ALA A 13 47.86 -37.13 -28.31
N ILE A 14 46.94 -36.23 -28.66
CA ILE A 14 46.34 -35.27 -27.74
C ILE A 14 45.33 -36.05 -26.88
N PHE A 15 45.71 -36.45 -25.68
CA PHE A 15 44.77 -36.82 -24.62
C PHE A 15 44.46 -35.57 -23.80
N ILE A 16 43.31 -34.94 -24.07
CA ILE A 16 42.71 -33.96 -23.16
C ILE A 16 42.17 -34.74 -21.96
N SER A 17 43.01 -34.90 -20.95
CA SER A 17 42.59 -35.26 -19.60
C SER A 17 42.17 -33.97 -18.90
N CYS A 18 40.87 -33.68 -18.88
CA CYS A 18 40.32 -32.66 -18.00
C CYS A 18 40.51 -33.12 -16.54
N LYS A 19 41.50 -32.56 -15.86
CA LYS A 19 41.53 -32.57 -14.40
C LYS A 19 40.30 -31.80 -13.91
N LYS A 20 39.35 -32.50 -13.30
CA LYS A 20 38.36 -31.90 -12.39
C LYS A 20 39.14 -31.31 -11.21
N THR A 21 39.39 -30.02 -11.23
CA THR A 21 39.68 -29.25 -10.02
C THR A 21 38.35 -29.03 -9.30
N ASN A 22 38.22 -29.71 -8.16
CA ASN A 22 37.21 -29.36 -7.16
C ASN A 22 37.58 -27.98 -6.61
N GLU A 23 36.86 -26.94 -7.02
CA GLU A 23 36.81 -25.68 -6.27
C GLU A 23 35.49 -25.65 -5.50
N GLY A 24 35.55 -26.13 -4.26
CA GLY A 24 34.78 -25.50 -3.21
C GLY A 24 35.61 -24.36 -2.66
N ASN A 25 35.19 -23.12 -2.86
CA ASN A 25 35.13 -22.15 -1.78
C ASN A 25 34.28 -20.93 -2.12
N ALA A 26 33.73 -20.36 -1.06
CA ALA A 26 32.87 -19.20 -0.99
C ALA A 26 33.55 -17.87 -1.38
N GLY A 27 32.71 -16.85 -1.62
CA GLY A 27 33.08 -15.44 -1.78
C GLY A 27 33.21 -15.03 -3.25
N SER A 28 32.63 -13.94 -3.75
CA SER A 28 32.41 -12.65 -3.10
C SER A 28 31.23 -11.95 -3.80
N GLY A 29 30.15 -11.67 -3.07
CA GLY A 29 29.19 -10.66 -3.53
C GLY A 29 29.87 -9.31 -3.43
N ILE A 30 29.84 -8.51 -4.49
CA ILE A 30 30.35 -7.13 -4.45
C ILE A 30 29.59 -6.41 -3.32
N PRO A 31 30.25 -5.92 -2.26
CA PRO A 31 29.59 -5.12 -1.25
C PRO A 31 28.99 -3.88 -1.93
N GLY A 32 27.70 -3.64 -1.76
CA GLY A 32 27.08 -2.40 -2.22
C GLY A 32 27.77 -1.21 -1.58
N LYS A 33 27.83 -0.09 -2.33
CA LYS A 33 28.33 1.17 -1.78
C LYS A 33 27.48 1.58 -0.59
N GLN A 34 28.11 2.01 0.51
CA GLN A 34 27.40 2.51 1.68
C GLN A 34 26.58 3.76 1.33
N VAL A 35 25.34 3.81 1.82
CA VAL A 35 24.43 4.95 1.62
C VAL A 35 24.94 6.15 2.39
N ARG A 36 25.07 7.28 1.70
CA ARG A 36 25.38 8.59 2.27
C ARG A 36 24.46 9.65 1.70
N LEU A 37 23.72 10.32 2.56
CA LEU A 37 22.68 11.29 2.20
C LEU A 37 22.78 12.52 3.11
N PRO A 38 22.22 13.69 2.73
CA PRO A 38 22.08 14.81 3.66
C PRO A 38 21.19 14.43 4.85
N HIS A 39 21.27 15.19 5.94
CA HIS A 39 20.33 15.06 7.04
C HIS A 39 18.95 15.58 6.66
N GLY A 40 17.90 14.94 7.17
CA GLY A 40 16.53 15.39 6.96
C GLY A 40 16.22 16.69 7.70
N ASP A 41 15.34 17.50 7.11
CA ASP A 41 14.82 18.71 7.73
C ASP A 41 13.82 18.37 8.86
N PRO A 42 13.77 19.15 9.95
CA PRO A 42 12.81 18.92 11.04
C PRO A 42 11.34 19.01 10.60
N VAL A 43 10.53 18.08 11.11
CA VAL A 43 9.08 18.00 10.89
C VAL A 43 8.35 18.14 12.22
N GLY A 44 7.49 19.14 12.34
CA GLY A 44 6.71 19.40 13.55
C GLY A 44 7.57 19.85 14.75
N GLU A 45 6.97 19.84 15.94
CA GLU A 45 7.61 20.29 17.18
C GLU A 45 8.39 19.17 17.87
N ALA A 46 9.53 19.52 18.48
CA ALA A 46 10.30 18.58 19.29
C ALA A 46 9.63 18.31 20.65
N THR A 47 9.62 17.06 21.09
CA THR A 47 9.27 16.72 22.47
C THR A 47 10.52 16.71 23.32
N THR A 48 10.52 17.43 24.45
CA THR A 48 11.71 17.60 25.31
C THR A 48 11.45 17.22 26.75
N ILE A 49 12.43 16.62 27.43
CA ILE A 49 12.35 16.29 28.86
C ILE A 49 13.73 16.37 29.54
N ARG A 50 13.78 16.79 30.81
CA ARG A 50 15.01 16.73 31.62
C ARG A 50 15.06 15.40 32.36
N ILE A 51 16.06 14.57 32.09
CA ILE A 51 16.26 13.27 32.75
C ILE A 51 17.63 13.28 33.44
N GLY A 52 17.65 12.89 34.72
CA GLY A 52 18.88 12.71 35.49
C GLY A 52 19.16 11.24 35.78
N SER A 53 20.00 10.98 36.79
CA SER A 53 20.45 9.62 37.16
C SER A 53 19.34 8.63 37.51
N GLN A 54 18.12 9.11 37.77
CA GLN A 54 16.96 8.26 38.07
C GLN A 54 16.44 7.52 36.82
N GLY A 55 16.85 7.93 35.62
CA GLY A 55 16.29 7.44 34.37
C GLY A 55 14.94 8.08 34.05
N GLY A 56 14.36 7.70 32.92
CA GLY A 56 13.09 8.24 32.44
C GLY A 56 12.72 7.73 31.06
N GLU A 57 11.58 8.21 30.57
CA GLU A 57 11.10 7.90 29.23
C GLU A 57 10.78 9.19 28.48
N LEU A 58 10.98 9.16 27.17
CA LEU A 58 10.64 10.22 26.22
C LEU A 58 9.95 9.58 25.02
N ILE A 59 8.85 10.16 24.55
CA ILE A 59 8.09 9.67 23.40
C ILE A 59 7.93 10.83 22.41
N SER A 60 8.04 10.56 21.11
CA SER A 60 7.76 11.54 20.06
C SER A 60 6.32 12.04 20.12
N ASN A 61 6.09 13.23 19.58
CA ASN A 61 4.77 13.88 19.59
C ASN A 61 3.67 13.02 18.90
N ASP A 62 4.06 12.20 17.92
CA ASP A 62 3.17 11.28 17.22
C ASP A 62 3.08 9.88 17.87
N GLY A 63 3.77 9.65 18.99
CA GLY A 63 3.72 8.41 19.75
C GLY A 63 4.56 7.26 19.17
N ARG A 64 5.31 7.47 18.08
CA ARG A 64 5.95 6.40 17.32
C ARG A 64 7.38 6.07 17.71
N MET A 65 8.14 7.02 18.23
CA MET A 65 9.49 6.78 18.73
C MET A 65 9.48 6.93 20.25
N LYS A 66 9.76 5.83 20.96
CA LYS A 66 9.93 5.82 22.41
C LYS A 66 11.39 5.57 22.76
N ILE A 67 11.89 6.34 23.72
CA ILE A 67 13.24 6.29 24.27
C ILE A 67 13.11 5.98 25.76
N SER A 68 13.67 4.86 26.20
CA SER A 68 13.75 4.49 27.63
C SER A 68 15.19 4.62 28.09
N ILE A 69 15.44 5.57 28.99
CA ILE A 69 16.76 5.84 29.58
C ILE A 69 16.78 5.19 30.97
N PRO A 70 17.54 4.11 31.20
CA PRO A 70 17.52 3.43 32.48
C PRO A 70 18.22 4.24 33.59
N SER A 71 17.91 3.93 34.85
CA SER A 71 18.60 4.55 35.98
C SER A 71 20.12 4.30 35.92
N GLY A 72 20.88 5.37 36.12
CA GLY A 72 22.33 5.39 36.04
C GLY A 72 22.89 5.39 34.62
N ALA A 73 22.07 5.60 33.57
CA ALA A 73 22.56 5.80 32.21
C ALA A 73 23.23 7.18 32.03
N VAL A 74 22.81 8.18 32.80
CA VAL A 74 23.45 9.51 32.87
C VAL A 74 23.79 9.87 34.32
N THR A 75 24.82 10.66 34.51
CA THR A 75 25.25 11.16 35.83
C THR A 75 24.63 12.51 36.18
N GLU A 76 24.45 13.37 35.19
CA GLU A 76 23.89 14.72 35.34
C GLU A 76 22.49 14.82 34.74
N THR A 77 21.75 15.87 35.11
CA THR A 77 20.44 16.15 34.51
C THR A 77 20.61 16.73 33.11
N THR A 78 20.30 15.93 32.10
CA THR A 78 20.42 16.28 30.67
C THR A 78 19.05 16.61 30.09
N LEU A 79 18.98 17.62 29.22
CA LEU A 79 17.80 17.91 28.41
C LEU A 79 17.85 17.01 27.17
N PHE A 80 16.90 16.08 27.06
CA PHE A 80 16.75 15.21 25.90
C PHE A 80 15.62 15.69 25.01
N SER A 81 15.74 15.46 23.71
CA SER A 81 14.65 15.69 22.77
C SER A 81 14.53 14.60 21.70
N VAL A 82 13.31 14.46 21.18
CA VAL A 82 12.99 13.66 20.00
C VAL A 82 12.09 14.47 19.09
N GLN A 83 12.39 14.48 17.80
CA GLN A 83 11.64 15.22 16.78
C GLN A 83 11.60 14.40 15.50
N GLU A 84 10.47 14.40 14.79
CA GLU A 84 10.40 13.83 13.45
C GLU A 84 11.28 14.65 12.49
N VAL A 85 11.94 14.00 11.54
CA VAL A 85 12.69 14.63 10.45
C VAL A 85 12.28 13.99 9.13
N GLU A 86 12.51 14.69 8.03
CA GLU A 86 12.31 14.13 6.69
C GLU A 86 13.06 12.79 6.55
N ASN A 87 12.36 11.77 6.04
CA ASN A 87 12.97 10.47 5.79
C ASN A 87 13.76 10.47 4.48
N VAL A 88 15.02 10.86 4.56
CA VAL A 88 15.94 10.89 3.41
C VAL A 88 16.29 9.50 2.87
N LEU A 89 16.07 8.41 3.63
CA LEU A 89 16.34 7.05 3.16
C LEU A 89 15.34 6.57 2.09
N GLU A 90 14.33 7.41 1.76
CA GLU A 90 13.29 7.18 0.76
C GLU A 90 12.54 5.85 0.97
N SER A 91 12.36 5.45 2.22
CA SER A 91 11.53 4.31 2.63
C SER A 91 10.14 4.78 3.09
N GLN A 92 9.19 3.84 3.24
CA GLN A 92 7.87 4.13 3.81
C GLN A 92 7.90 4.37 5.34
N ALA A 93 9.09 4.44 5.95
CA ALA A 93 9.27 4.75 7.36
C ALA A 93 9.19 6.27 7.64
N ARG A 94 9.16 6.62 8.93
CA ARG A 94 9.42 7.98 9.42
C ARG A 94 10.79 7.98 10.09
N SER A 95 11.42 9.15 10.11
CA SER A 95 12.73 9.35 10.72
C SER A 95 12.64 10.27 11.92
N TYR A 96 13.46 10.05 12.94
CA TYR A 96 13.45 10.83 14.18
C TYR A 96 14.87 11.25 14.56
N ARG A 97 15.07 12.54 14.81
CA ARG A 97 16.29 13.07 15.41
C ARG A 97 16.20 12.99 16.92
N LEU A 98 17.18 12.31 17.54
CA LEU A 98 17.36 12.25 18.97
C LEU A 98 18.51 13.16 19.38
N LEU A 99 18.31 13.99 20.41
CA LEU A 99 19.35 14.90 20.91
C LEU A 99 19.48 14.81 22.43
N PRO A 100 20.68 15.12 22.99
CA PRO A 100 21.88 15.54 22.26
C PRO A 100 22.70 14.35 21.75
N GLU A 101 23.40 14.52 20.62
CA GLU A 101 24.20 13.44 20.00
C GLU A 101 25.50 13.13 20.75
N ASP A 102 26.06 14.11 21.46
CA ASP A 102 27.32 14.02 22.22
C ASP A 102 27.14 13.48 23.65
N VAL A 103 25.97 12.92 23.97
CA VAL A 103 25.71 12.31 25.28
C VAL A 103 26.51 11.02 25.46
N SER A 104 27.24 10.92 26.57
CA SER A 104 27.91 9.68 26.98
C SER A 104 27.00 8.88 27.90
N PHE A 105 26.39 7.83 27.37
CA PHE A 105 25.57 6.91 28.17
C PHE A 105 26.43 5.88 28.91
N GLN A 106 26.33 5.86 30.24
CA GLN A 106 26.99 4.87 31.11
C GLN A 106 26.33 3.49 31.06
N LYS A 107 25.09 3.43 30.56
CA LYS A 107 24.32 2.21 30.30
C LYS A 107 23.55 2.39 28.99
N PRO A 108 23.41 1.36 28.15
CA PRO A 108 22.63 1.46 26.93
C PRO A 108 21.19 1.91 27.20
N VAL A 109 20.67 2.76 26.32
CA VAL A 109 19.27 3.17 26.29
C VAL A 109 18.50 2.29 25.32
N THR A 110 17.19 2.16 25.51
CA THR A 110 16.33 1.37 24.62
C THR A 110 15.53 2.30 23.73
N LEU A 111 15.59 2.06 22.42
CA LEU A 111 14.71 2.69 21.44
C LEU A 111 13.63 1.70 21.03
N THR A 112 12.37 2.13 21.02
CA THR A 112 11.23 1.37 20.52
C THR A 112 10.52 2.20 19.46
N TYR A 113 10.50 1.68 18.25
CA TYR A 113 9.80 2.26 17.10
C TYR A 113 8.48 1.52 16.87
N TYR A 114 7.36 2.24 16.90
CA TYR A 114 6.02 1.72 16.60
C TYR A 114 5.68 1.95 15.13
N TYR A 115 5.73 0.87 14.33
CA TYR A 115 5.41 0.92 12.89
C TYR A 115 3.92 0.64 12.60
N GLY A 116 3.13 0.29 13.62
CA GLY A 116 1.68 0.11 13.46
C GLY A 116 1.00 1.34 12.86
N GLY A 117 0.12 1.13 11.88
CA GLY A 117 -0.56 2.22 11.17
C GLY A 117 0.32 3.04 10.24
N LEU A 118 1.56 2.59 9.93
CA LEU A 118 2.25 3.02 8.72
C LEU A 118 1.82 2.12 7.56
N GLU A 119 1.77 2.68 6.36
CA GLU A 119 1.72 1.89 5.13
C GLU A 119 3.08 1.19 4.99
N ILE A 120 3.15 -0.06 5.43
CA ILE A 120 4.31 -0.93 5.18
C ILE A 120 3.94 -2.02 4.18
N GLY A 121 2.90 -1.77 3.38
CA GLY A 121 2.49 -2.65 2.31
C GLY A 121 3.69 -2.95 1.40
N GLY A 122 3.91 -4.23 1.11
CA GLY A 122 5.06 -4.67 0.33
C GLY A 122 6.31 -4.99 1.14
N MET A 123 6.39 -4.62 2.43
CA MET A 123 7.51 -5.01 3.30
C MET A 123 7.16 -6.25 4.14
N HIS A 124 8.16 -7.07 4.48
CA HIS A 124 7.96 -8.20 5.38
C HIS A 124 8.29 -7.80 6.83
N PRO A 125 7.33 -7.84 7.79
CA PRO A 125 7.54 -7.32 9.15
C PRO A 125 8.73 -7.94 9.90
N ASP A 126 9.00 -9.23 9.68
CA ASP A 126 10.13 -9.93 10.32
C ASP A 126 11.50 -9.52 9.72
N PHE A 127 11.53 -8.77 8.62
CA PHE A 127 12.73 -8.28 7.94
C PHE A 127 12.84 -6.75 7.95
N LEU A 128 12.12 -6.12 8.89
CA LEU A 128 12.31 -4.71 9.20
C LEU A 128 13.42 -4.56 10.24
N PHE A 129 14.36 -3.66 10.00
CA PHE A 129 15.48 -3.38 10.89
C PHE A 129 15.58 -1.88 11.14
N LEU A 130 15.89 -1.50 12.38
CA LEU A 130 16.19 -0.10 12.67
C LEU A 130 17.49 0.29 11.97
N ALA A 131 17.55 1.54 11.53
CA ALA A 131 18.72 2.15 10.94
C ALA A 131 18.95 3.53 11.56
N PHE A 132 20.19 3.98 11.51
CA PHE A 132 20.55 5.32 11.94
C PHE A 132 21.51 5.98 10.94
N GLN A 133 21.50 7.31 10.93
CA GLN A 133 22.40 8.15 10.15
C GLN A 133 23.40 8.82 11.09
N ASP A 134 24.70 8.71 10.81
CA ASP A 134 25.72 9.40 11.59
C ASP A 134 25.85 10.89 11.19
N SER A 135 26.70 11.63 11.91
CA SER A 135 26.95 13.06 11.67
C SER A 135 27.61 13.38 10.31
N GLU A 136 28.16 12.37 9.62
CA GLU A 136 28.76 12.51 8.29
C GLU A 136 27.75 12.20 7.15
N GLY A 137 26.53 11.78 7.53
CA GLY A 137 25.42 11.44 6.66
C GLY A 137 25.38 9.98 6.22
N TYR A 138 26.22 9.11 6.79
CA TYR A 138 26.27 7.69 6.45
C TYR A 138 25.21 6.89 7.20
N PHE A 139 24.56 5.97 6.50
CA PHE A 139 23.56 5.08 7.10
C PHE A 139 24.14 3.75 7.56
N PHE A 140 23.63 3.28 8.69
CA PHE A 140 23.94 2.01 9.30
C PHE A 140 22.66 1.28 9.69
N SER A 141 22.65 -0.04 9.53
CA SER A 141 21.67 -0.91 10.17
C SER A 141 22.06 -1.10 11.63
N ALA A 142 21.09 -0.92 12.52
CA ALA A 142 21.23 -1.19 13.94
C ALA A 142 21.14 -2.70 14.16
N ASN A 143 22.30 -3.31 14.42
CA ASN A 143 22.36 -4.75 14.66
C ASN A 143 21.53 -5.10 15.90
N LYS A 144 20.99 -6.32 15.93
CA LYS A 144 20.14 -6.83 17.04
C LYS A 144 18.83 -6.06 17.21
N THR A 145 18.29 -5.47 16.15
CA THR A 145 16.89 -5.04 16.13
C THR A 145 15.99 -6.23 16.49
N GLN A 146 15.09 -6.03 17.45
CA GLN A 146 14.13 -7.00 17.95
C GLN A 146 12.71 -6.61 17.52
N GLY A 147 12.10 -7.38 16.63
CA GLY A 147 10.75 -7.18 16.14
C GLY A 147 9.70 -7.85 17.03
N ASN A 148 8.57 -7.16 17.24
CA ASN A 148 7.36 -7.71 17.83
C ASN A 148 6.17 -7.46 16.90
N ARG A 149 5.74 -8.50 16.20
CA ARG A 149 4.64 -8.43 15.23
C ARG A 149 3.28 -8.13 15.87
N GLN A 150 3.04 -8.58 17.10
CA GLN A 150 1.76 -8.36 17.79
C GLN A 150 1.61 -6.90 18.23
N GLN A 151 2.71 -6.30 18.71
CA GLN A 151 2.74 -4.90 19.13
C GLN A 151 3.11 -3.94 17.99
N GLN A 152 3.50 -4.48 16.84
CA GLN A 152 4.00 -3.74 15.68
C GLN A 152 5.15 -2.81 16.04
N THR A 153 6.16 -3.35 16.73
CA THR A 153 7.33 -2.59 17.19
C THR A 153 8.65 -3.17 16.75
N LEU A 154 9.65 -2.31 16.56
CA LEU A 154 11.07 -2.65 16.47
C LEU A 154 11.79 -2.06 17.67
N THR A 155 12.68 -2.82 18.32
CA THR A 155 13.40 -2.38 19.50
C THR A 155 14.90 -2.61 19.37
N VAL A 156 15.73 -1.68 19.82
CA VAL A 156 17.19 -1.84 19.91
C VAL A 156 17.74 -1.16 21.15
N THR A 157 18.92 -1.58 21.60
CA THR A 157 19.70 -0.86 22.61
C THR A 157 20.84 -0.10 21.94
N THR A 158 21.01 1.18 22.27
CA THR A 158 22.08 2.03 21.75
C THR A 158 22.80 2.79 22.87
N THR A 159 23.98 3.30 22.58
CA THR A 159 24.77 4.19 23.45
C THR A 159 25.02 5.56 22.82
N HIS A 160 24.34 5.87 21.71
CA HIS A 160 24.45 7.16 21.02
C HIS A 160 23.08 7.62 20.53
N PHE A 161 22.96 8.92 20.30
CA PHE A 161 21.82 9.56 19.65
C PHE A 161 22.23 10.16 18.31
N SER A 162 21.28 10.21 17.39
CA SER A 162 21.44 10.62 15.99
C SER A 162 20.06 10.64 15.31
N ASP A 163 19.99 10.55 13.98
CA ASP A 163 18.75 10.33 13.24
C ASP A 163 18.46 8.82 13.10
N TRP A 164 17.26 8.38 13.47
CA TRP A 164 16.84 6.97 13.50
C TRP A 164 15.58 6.72 12.68
N THR A 165 15.57 5.61 11.95
CA THR A 165 14.46 5.17 11.08
C THR A 165 14.42 3.64 11.03
N PHE A 166 13.65 3.05 10.12
CA PHE A 166 13.78 1.64 9.76
C PHE A 166 13.80 1.43 8.24
N PHE A 167 14.32 0.29 7.82
CA PHE A 167 14.30 -0.17 6.43
C PHE A 167 13.87 -1.63 6.36
N SER A 168 13.49 -2.08 5.17
CA SER A 168 13.21 -3.49 4.89
C SER A 168 14.39 -4.12 4.16
N GLU A 169 14.81 -5.32 4.58
CA GLU A 169 15.79 -6.10 3.81
C GLU A 169 15.19 -6.70 2.54
N TYR A 170 13.88 -6.92 2.50
CA TYR A 170 13.15 -7.46 1.34
C TYR A 170 11.82 -6.73 1.17
N GLU A 171 11.51 -6.29 -0.04
CA GLU A 171 10.26 -5.58 -0.31
C GLU A 171 9.73 -5.82 -1.72
N LEU A 172 8.42 -5.73 -1.87
CA LEU A 172 7.76 -5.57 -3.16
C LEU A 172 8.00 -4.15 -3.67
N TYR A 173 8.35 -4.06 -4.94
CA TYR A 173 8.65 -2.83 -5.64
C TYR A 173 7.82 -2.73 -6.93
N PHE A 174 7.34 -1.52 -7.22
CA PHE A 174 6.52 -1.23 -8.39
C PHE A 174 7.26 -0.25 -9.32
N PRO A 175 7.94 -0.74 -10.38
CA PRO A 175 8.71 0.10 -11.30
C PRO A 175 7.89 1.09 -12.14
N ASP A 176 6.57 0.94 -12.15
CA ASP A 176 5.59 1.74 -12.90
C ASP A 176 4.80 2.67 -11.97
N ASP A 177 5.39 3.05 -10.83
CA ASP A 177 4.89 4.04 -9.87
C ASP A 177 3.53 3.71 -9.24
N HIS A 178 3.10 2.44 -9.29
CA HIS A 178 1.96 1.99 -8.49
C HIS A 178 2.25 2.11 -7.00
N THR A 179 1.24 2.52 -6.25
CA THR A 179 1.28 2.60 -4.78
C THR A 179 0.23 1.69 -4.16
N LEU A 180 0.50 1.22 -2.95
CA LEU A 180 -0.49 0.50 -2.17
C LEU A 180 -1.37 1.45 -1.39
N THR A 181 -2.66 1.14 -1.30
CA THR A 181 -3.62 1.84 -0.44
C THR A 181 -4.08 0.85 0.60
N GLU A 182 -3.82 1.12 1.89
CA GLU A 182 -4.12 0.20 2.99
C GLU A 182 -3.51 -1.21 2.78
N GLY A 183 -2.32 -1.26 2.19
CA GLY A 183 -1.64 -2.51 1.80
C GLY A 183 -2.24 -3.27 0.60
N GLU A 184 -3.24 -2.72 -0.10
CA GLU A 184 -3.84 -3.31 -1.30
C GLU A 184 -3.37 -2.59 -2.58
N LEU A 185 -3.07 -3.35 -3.63
CA LEU A 185 -2.87 -2.82 -4.98
C LEU A 185 -4.23 -2.65 -5.66
N GLN A 186 -4.58 -1.42 -6.04
CA GLN A 186 -5.85 -1.10 -6.68
C GLN A 186 -5.66 -1.03 -8.20
N LEU A 187 -6.32 -1.90 -8.95
CA LEU A 187 -6.28 -1.92 -10.41
C LEU A 187 -7.67 -1.81 -11.02
N LYS A 188 -7.73 -1.24 -12.21
CA LYS A 188 -8.88 -1.34 -13.10
C LYS A 188 -8.73 -2.52 -14.05
N VAL A 189 -9.84 -2.97 -14.62
CA VAL A 189 -9.82 -3.96 -15.71
C VAL A 189 -8.84 -3.54 -16.81
N LYS A 190 -8.08 -4.52 -17.33
CA LYS A 190 -7.00 -4.33 -18.32
C LYS A 190 -5.80 -3.51 -17.87
N GLU A 191 -5.81 -2.96 -16.66
CA GLU A 191 -4.64 -2.27 -16.13
C GLU A 191 -3.52 -3.27 -15.83
N GLU A 192 -2.28 -2.83 -16.04
CA GLU A 192 -1.09 -3.61 -15.78
C GLU A 192 -0.34 -3.05 -14.58
N ALA A 193 0.28 -3.94 -13.83
CA ALA A 193 1.22 -3.61 -12.77
C ALA A 193 2.48 -4.45 -12.92
N LYS A 194 3.64 -3.77 -12.92
CA LYS A 194 4.95 -4.40 -12.79
C LYS A 194 5.26 -4.58 -11.32
N ILE A 195 5.56 -5.80 -10.92
CA ILE A 195 5.80 -6.15 -9.52
C ILE A 195 7.12 -6.89 -9.44
N ALA A 196 8.08 -6.33 -8.71
CA ALA A 196 9.38 -6.91 -8.47
C ALA A 196 9.61 -7.16 -6.98
N LEU A 197 10.63 -7.97 -6.68
CA LEU A 197 11.22 -8.02 -5.36
C LEU A 197 12.56 -7.29 -5.38
N LEU A 198 12.78 -6.44 -4.39
CA LEU A 198 14.07 -5.85 -4.08
C LEU A 198 14.60 -6.42 -2.78
N SER A 199 15.91 -6.38 -2.63
CA SER A 199 16.55 -6.70 -1.37
C SER A 199 17.73 -5.82 -1.07
N ARG A 200 17.99 -5.59 0.20
CA ARG A 200 19.13 -4.80 0.68
C ARG A 200 19.89 -5.64 1.69
N LYS A 201 20.88 -6.41 1.22
CA LYS A 201 21.67 -7.26 2.11
C LYS A 201 22.67 -6.47 2.92
N VAL A 202 22.54 -6.52 4.23
CA VAL A 202 23.47 -5.90 5.17
C VAL A 202 24.62 -6.86 5.48
N ASN A 203 25.86 -6.38 5.37
CA ASN A 203 27.04 -7.14 5.78
C ASN A 203 27.13 -7.14 7.31
N GLN A 204 26.65 -8.22 7.94
CA GLN A 204 26.58 -8.34 9.40
C GLN A 204 27.96 -8.16 10.07
N LYS A 205 28.13 -7.04 10.78
CA LYS A 205 29.17 -6.82 11.79
C LYS A 205 28.58 -7.03 13.20
N VAL A 206 29.38 -6.87 14.26
CA VAL A 206 28.95 -7.22 15.64
C VAL A 206 27.98 -6.19 16.26
N ASP A 207 28.20 -4.88 16.00
CA ASP A 207 27.49 -3.78 16.70
C ASP A 207 26.65 -2.90 15.77
N GLU A 208 27.20 -2.44 14.66
CA GLU A 208 26.48 -1.77 13.57
C GLU A 208 27.00 -2.25 12.22
N SER A 209 26.16 -2.25 11.20
CA SER A 209 26.53 -2.69 9.86
C SER A 209 26.23 -1.60 8.85
N GLU A 210 27.16 -1.32 7.94
CA GLU A 210 26.97 -0.33 6.88
C GLU A 210 25.72 -0.68 6.06
N LEU A 211 24.84 0.29 5.84
CA LEU A 211 23.65 0.10 5.02
C LEU A 211 24.04 0.33 3.55
N PRO A 212 24.01 -0.70 2.68
CA PRO A 212 24.33 -0.50 1.27
C PRO A 212 23.16 0.11 0.51
N GLU A 213 23.48 0.70 -0.65
CA GLU A 213 22.50 1.00 -1.69
C GLU A 213 21.73 -0.29 -2.06
N VAL A 214 20.49 -0.16 -2.53
CA VAL A 214 19.69 -1.32 -2.96
C VAL A 214 20.42 -2.04 -4.09
N ILE A 215 20.55 -3.36 -3.97
CA ILE A 215 21.14 -4.20 -5.01
C ILE A 215 20.10 -5.23 -5.44
N ALA A 216 20.00 -5.51 -6.74
CA ALA A 216 19.29 -6.68 -7.23
C ALA A 216 20.04 -7.95 -6.80
N ASP A 217 19.73 -8.50 -5.62
CA ASP A 217 20.34 -9.74 -5.14
C ASP A 217 19.88 -10.91 -6.02
N PRO A 218 20.79 -11.78 -6.47
CA PRO A 218 20.41 -12.99 -7.21
C PRO A 218 19.34 -13.84 -6.52
N ILE A 219 19.22 -13.81 -5.18
CA ILE A 219 18.21 -14.57 -4.45
C ILE A 219 16.78 -14.10 -4.77
N VAL A 220 16.54 -12.80 -4.97
CA VAL A 220 15.20 -12.31 -5.31
C VAL A 220 14.81 -12.66 -6.75
N HIS A 221 15.78 -12.85 -7.65
CA HIS A 221 15.53 -13.33 -9.01
C HIS A 221 15.05 -14.79 -9.04
N SER A 222 15.34 -15.56 -7.99
CA SER A 222 14.89 -16.95 -7.84
C SER A 222 13.46 -17.09 -7.33
N ALA A 223 12.77 -15.97 -7.05
CA ALA A 223 11.42 -15.99 -6.53
C ALA A 223 10.46 -16.72 -7.48
N THR A 224 9.63 -17.59 -6.89
CA THR A 224 8.50 -18.22 -7.56
C THR A 224 7.28 -17.35 -7.36
N TRP A 225 6.59 -17.02 -8.45
CA TRP A 225 5.40 -16.20 -8.43
C TRP A 225 4.17 -17.03 -8.76
N ASP A 226 3.11 -16.87 -7.97
CA ASP A 226 1.80 -17.44 -8.23
C ASP A 226 0.71 -16.43 -7.87
N TYR A 227 -0.53 -16.68 -8.27
CA TYR A 227 -1.66 -15.85 -7.87
C TYR A 227 -2.96 -16.63 -7.80
N SER A 228 -3.83 -16.28 -6.87
CA SER A 228 -5.12 -16.94 -6.68
C SER A 228 -6.14 -16.00 -6.06
N PRO A 229 -7.43 -16.03 -6.47
CA PRO A 229 -7.97 -16.79 -7.61
C PRO A 229 -7.39 -16.35 -8.96
N LYS A 230 -7.41 -17.21 -9.98
CA LYS A 230 -6.86 -16.96 -11.32
C LYS A 230 -7.71 -15.95 -12.12
N LYS A 231 -7.66 -14.69 -11.71
CA LYS A 231 -8.31 -13.54 -12.34
C LYS A 231 -7.25 -12.71 -13.03
N GLY A 232 -7.44 -12.39 -14.30
CA GLY A 232 -6.39 -11.76 -15.11
C GLY A 232 -5.25 -12.72 -15.45
N THR A 233 -4.14 -12.15 -15.92
CA THR A 233 -2.97 -12.90 -16.39
C THR A 233 -1.70 -12.40 -15.72
N MET A 234 -0.79 -13.31 -15.40
CA MET A 234 0.53 -12.95 -14.89
C MET A 234 1.59 -13.49 -15.83
N THR A 235 2.48 -12.63 -16.29
CA THR A 235 3.55 -12.97 -17.23
C THR A 235 4.91 -12.61 -16.65
N ARG A 236 5.94 -13.34 -17.10
CA ARG A 236 7.34 -13.06 -16.77
C ARG A 236 8.08 -12.83 -18.08
N THR A 237 8.72 -11.67 -18.21
CA THR A 237 9.50 -11.33 -19.40
C THR A 237 11.00 -11.44 -19.09
N PRO A 238 11.83 -11.86 -20.07
CA PRO A 238 13.28 -11.86 -19.88
C PRO A 238 13.84 -10.49 -19.47
N ASP A 239 13.25 -9.42 -20.02
CA ASP A 239 13.63 -8.02 -19.76
C ASP A 239 13.19 -7.53 -18.36
N PHE A 240 12.42 -8.33 -17.60
CA PHE A 240 12.00 -8.03 -16.23
C PHE A 240 12.19 -9.25 -15.31
N SER A 241 13.43 -9.73 -15.26
CA SER A 241 13.76 -11.00 -14.60
C SER A 241 13.54 -11.02 -13.08
N GLN A 242 13.53 -9.85 -12.42
CA GLN A 242 13.32 -9.73 -10.97
C GLN A 242 11.85 -9.77 -10.52
N GLY A 243 10.90 -9.93 -11.45
CA GLY A 243 9.49 -9.78 -11.13
C GLY A 243 8.53 -10.40 -12.14
N VAL A 244 7.29 -9.91 -12.10
CA VAL A 244 6.18 -10.28 -12.98
C VAL A 244 5.41 -9.04 -13.44
N ILE A 245 4.74 -9.17 -14.58
CA ILE A 245 3.72 -8.22 -15.03
C ILE A 245 2.37 -8.88 -14.79
N TYR A 246 1.54 -8.27 -13.95
CA TYR A 246 0.17 -8.68 -13.74
C TYR A 246 -0.76 -7.79 -14.56
N THR A 247 -1.63 -8.38 -15.37
CA THR A 247 -2.66 -7.69 -16.14
C THR A 247 -4.01 -8.09 -15.58
N ALA A 248 -4.77 -7.09 -15.09
CA ALA A 248 -6.14 -7.28 -14.63
C ALA A 248 -7.03 -7.84 -15.77
N PRO A 249 -8.07 -8.63 -15.46
CA PRO A 249 -8.96 -9.20 -16.47
C PRO A 249 -9.66 -8.10 -17.30
N ASP A 250 -10.19 -8.48 -18.47
CA ASP A 250 -10.92 -7.56 -19.35
C ASP A 250 -12.23 -7.02 -18.74
N TYR A 251 -12.79 -7.77 -17.79
CA TYR A 251 -14.06 -7.50 -17.12
C TYR A 251 -14.09 -8.18 -15.75
N VAL A 252 -14.77 -7.57 -14.79
CA VAL A 252 -15.08 -8.16 -13.47
C VAL A 252 -16.55 -8.01 -13.15
N ASN A 253 -17.12 -8.98 -12.44
CA ASN A 253 -18.50 -8.89 -11.94
C ASN A 253 -18.53 -8.17 -10.60
N GLY A 254 -18.09 -6.91 -10.60
CA GLY A 254 -18.01 -6.08 -9.41
C GLY A 254 -16.63 -5.78 -8.89
N ILE A 255 -16.50 -5.63 -7.57
CA ILE A 255 -15.18 -5.55 -6.92
C ILE A 255 -14.69 -6.97 -6.74
N GLU A 256 -13.62 -7.31 -7.43
CA GLU A 256 -13.00 -8.61 -7.34
C GLU A 256 -11.62 -8.53 -6.70
N ARG A 257 -11.22 -9.61 -6.02
CA ARG A 257 -9.88 -9.73 -5.43
C ARG A 257 -9.12 -10.90 -6.00
N THR A 258 -7.82 -10.71 -6.19
CA THR A 258 -6.82 -11.79 -6.32
C THR A 258 -5.65 -11.50 -5.40
N TYR A 259 -4.85 -12.53 -5.10
CA TYR A 259 -3.69 -12.42 -4.24
C TYR A 259 -2.47 -12.91 -5.00
N ILE A 260 -1.51 -12.01 -5.23
CA ILE A 260 -0.23 -12.35 -5.85
C ILE A 260 0.71 -12.82 -4.74
N ASN A 261 1.30 -13.98 -4.93
CA ASN A 261 2.21 -14.62 -3.99
C ASN A 261 3.60 -14.67 -4.61
N ALA A 262 4.59 -14.12 -3.91
CA ALA A 262 6.00 -14.26 -4.27
C ALA A 262 6.73 -15.05 -3.19
N THR A 263 7.27 -16.21 -3.54
CA THR A 263 7.97 -17.09 -2.59
C THR A 263 9.44 -17.15 -2.93
N ILE A 264 10.29 -16.77 -1.98
CA ILE A 264 11.74 -16.88 -2.07
C ILE A 264 12.19 -18.08 -1.24
N ASN A 265 12.98 -18.97 -1.83
CA ASN A 265 13.61 -20.09 -1.13
C ASN A 265 15.12 -19.93 -1.17
N GLY A 266 15.79 -20.14 -0.05
CA GLY A 266 17.25 -20.05 0.03
C GLY A 266 17.73 -19.58 1.40
N LYS A 267 19.02 -19.30 1.55
CA LYS A 267 19.56 -18.76 2.80
C LYS A 267 19.26 -17.26 2.88
N LEU A 268 18.17 -16.90 3.54
CA LEU A 268 17.68 -15.52 3.61
C LEU A 268 18.26 -14.70 4.78
N GLY A 269 19.05 -15.34 5.64
CA GLY A 269 19.68 -14.72 6.79
C GLY A 269 18.89 -14.97 8.07
N THR A 270 18.97 -14.01 8.99
CA THR A 270 18.32 -14.06 10.29
C THR A 270 17.31 -12.93 10.36
N ASP A 271 16.07 -13.24 10.73
CA ASP A 271 15.03 -12.24 10.90
C ASP A 271 15.28 -11.36 12.14
N ASN A 272 14.50 -10.29 12.31
CA ASN A 272 14.54 -9.40 13.47
C ASN A 272 14.06 -10.07 14.79
N ARG A 273 13.84 -11.38 14.79
CA ARG A 273 13.49 -12.19 15.98
C ARG A 273 14.55 -13.23 16.29
N GLY A 274 15.65 -13.27 15.52
CA GLY A 274 16.76 -14.18 15.71
C GLY A 274 16.58 -15.55 15.05
N ASN A 275 15.53 -15.75 14.24
CA ASN A 275 15.29 -17.02 13.55
C ASN A 275 16.07 -17.05 12.23
N ILE A 276 16.72 -18.18 11.95
CA ILE A 276 17.29 -18.44 10.63
C ILE A 276 16.14 -18.72 9.65
N VAL A 277 16.05 -17.92 8.59
CA VAL A 277 14.98 -18.03 7.60
C VAL A 277 15.49 -18.67 6.32
N GLN A 278 14.76 -19.70 5.87
CA GLN A 278 15.07 -20.43 4.64
C GLN A 278 14.03 -20.25 3.52
N GLN A 279 12.88 -19.68 3.88
CA GLN A 279 11.78 -19.40 2.97
C GLN A 279 11.06 -18.14 3.45
N MET A 280 10.67 -17.29 2.50
CA MET A 280 9.85 -16.11 2.74
C MET A 280 8.75 -16.04 1.70
N GLN A 281 7.58 -15.56 2.10
CA GLN A 281 6.45 -15.34 1.20
C GLN A 281 5.92 -13.92 1.36
N PHE A 282 5.76 -13.24 0.23
CA PHE A 282 4.98 -12.01 0.12
C PHE A 282 3.60 -12.35 -0.41
N ILE A 283 2.56 -11.76 0.18
CA ILE A 283 1.19 -11.87 -0.28
C ILE A 283 0.70 -10.45 -0.54
N LEU A 284 0.43 -10.15 -1.81
CA LEU A 284 -0.08 -8.86 -2.25
C LEU A 284 -1.56 -9.01 -2.63
N PRO A 285 -2.49 -8.41 -1.85
CA PRO A 285 -3.87 -8.26 -2.27
C PRO A 285 -3.97 -7.31 -3.46
N VAL A 286 -4.67 -7.75 -4.50
CA VAL A 286 -5.01 -6.93 -5.67
C VAL A 286 -6.52 -6.80 -5.74
N VAL A 287 -7.01 -5.57 -5.67
CA VAL A 287 -8.42 -5.23 -5.81
C VAL A 287 -8.65 -4.74 -7.24
N ILE A 288 -9.65 -5.31 -7.90
CA ILE A 288 -9.92 -5.10 -9.32
C ILE A 288 -11.31 -4.51 -9.47
N THR A 289 -11.40 -3.40 -10.20
CA THR A 289 -12.65 -2.68 -10.50
C THR A 289 -12.83 -2.52 -12.01
N ASN A 290 -14.07 -2.39 -12.48
CA ASN A 290 -14.32 -1.97 -13.86
C ASN A 290 -13.91 -0.49 -14.03
N ASP A 291 -13.47 -0.09 -15.23
CA ASP A 291 -13.16 1.33 -15.55
C ASP A 291 -14.43 2.20 -15.46
N ASP A 292 -15.56 1.60 -15.82
CA ASP A 292 -16.91 2.13 -15.64
C ASP A 292 -17.55 1.43 -14.44
N TYR A 293 -18.07 2.18 -13.47
CA TYR A 293 -18.78 1.61 -12.33
C TYR A 293 -19.98 2.45 -11.90
N PHE A 294 -20.93 1.79 -11.25
CA PHE A 294 -21.96 2.41 -10.44
C PHE A 294 -22.08 1.64 -9.14
N ILE A 295 -21.72 2.26 -8.02
CA ILE A 295 -21.67 1.63 -6.71
C ILE A 295 -22.76 2.25 -5.83
N LEU A 296 -23.54 1.39 -5.21
CA LEU A 296 -24.54 1.69 -4.20
C LEU A 296 -24.04 1.19 -2.84
N SER A 297 -24.13 2.02 -1.81
CA SER A 297 -23.85 1.68 -0.43
C SER A 297 -25.12 1.81 0.39
N GLU A 298 -25.53 0.71 1.02
CA GLU A 298 -26.64 0.66 1.97
C GLU A 298 -26.08 0.25 3.33
N SER A 299 -26.23 1.12 4.35
CA SER A 299 -25.71 0.89 5.70
C SER A 299 -24.22 0.49 5.74
N GLY A 300 -23.39 1.05 4.84
CA GLY A 300 -21.95 0.77 4.75
C GLY A 300 -21.58 -0.45 3.91
N THR A 301 -22.55 -1.23 3.43
CA THR A 301 -22.28 -2.37 2.51
C THR A 301 -22.36 -1.89 1.07
N GLU A 302 -21.24 -1.96 0.34
CA GLU A 302 -21.18 -1.58 -1.07
C GLU A 302 -21.61 -2.73 -2.00
N THR A 303 -22.41 -2.40 -3.00
CA THR A 303 -22.83 -3.27 -4.10
C THR A 303 -22.65 -2.51 -5.41
N ILE A 304 -22.10 -3.18 -6.42
CA ILE A 304 -21.93 -2.61 -7.76
C ILE A 304 -23.08 -3.01 -8.69
N ALA A 305 -23.42 -2.13 -9.62
CA ALA A 305 -24.40 -2.41 -10.64
C ALA A 305 -23.89 -3.50 -11.62
N SER A 306 -24.77 -4.40 -12.00
CA SER A 306 -24.55 -5.39 -13.07
C SER A 306 -24.61 -4.78 -14.46
N ASP A 307 -25.40 -3.71 -14.60
CA ASP A 307 -25.52 -2.90 -15.81
C ASP A 307 -25.96 -1.49 -15.41
N PHE A 308 -25.46 -0.48 -16.12
CA PHE A 308 -25.88 0.89 -15.88
C PHE A 308 -25.64 1.79 -17.08
N SER A 309 -26.41 2.88 -17.13
CA SER A 309 -26.26 3.93 -18.12
C SER A 309 -26.38 5.30 -17.45
N VAL A 310 -25.64 6.27 -17.99
CA VAL A 310 -25.71 7.68 -17.58
C VAL A 310 -25.83 8.51 -18.85
N ILE A 311 -26.90 9.29 -18.95
CA ILE A 311 -27.19 10.19 -20.06
C ILE A 311 -27.22 11.60 -19.50
N TYR A 312 -26.34 12.47 -20.02
CA TYR A 312 -26.35 13.88 -19.70
C TYR A 312 -26.71 14.69 -20.94
N ILE A 313 -27.71 15.55 -20.81
CA ILE A 313 -28.13 16.47 -21.86
C ILE A 313 -27.84 17.90 -21.36
N PRO A 314 -26.93 18.64 -22.03
CA PRO A 314 -26.61 20.01 -21.66
C PRO A 314 -27.88 20.86 -21.54
N GLY A 315 -28.01 21.56 -20.41
CA GLY A 315 -29.17 22.41 -20.09
C GLY A 315 -30.37 21.67 -19.52
N MET A 316 -30.55 20.37 -19.78
CA MET A 316 -31.67 19.58 -19.25
C MET A 316 -31.29 18.81 -17.98
N GLY A 317 -30.05 18.33 -17.88
CA GLY A 317 -29.52 17.62 -16.73
C GLY A 317 -29.13 16.17 -17.04
N CYS A 318 -29.06 15.34 -16.00
CA CYS A 318 -28.57 13.97 -16.06
C CYS A 318 -29.68 12.97 -15.71
N GLN A 319 -29.78 11.89 -16.47
CA GLN A 319 -30.51 10.68 -16.15
C GLN A 319 -29.52 9.54 -15.94
N ALA A 320 -29.66 8.77 -14.87
CA ALA A 320 -28.91 7.53 -14.68
C ALA A 320 -29.84 6.38 -14.28
N THR A 321 -29.50 5.19 -14.76
CA THR A 321 -30.17 3.93 -14.43
C THR A 321 -29.10 2.89 -14.12
N ALA A 322 -29.23 2.20 -13.00
CA ALA A 322 -28.31 1.17 -12.55
C ALA A 322 -29.08 -0.04 -12.02
N SER A 323 -28.83 -1.21 -12.61
CA SER A 323 -29.45 -2.49 -12.20
C SER A 323 -28.47 -3.31 -11.37
N PHE A 324 -28.98 -4.00 -10.35
CA PHE A 324 -28.18 -4.79 -9.41
C PHE A 324 -28.62 -6.26 -9.42
N PHE A 325 -27.70 -7.19 -9.12
CA PHE A 325 -28.03 -8.63 -9.05
C PHE A 325 -29.05 -9.00 -7.98
N SER A 326 -29.29 -8.13 -7.01
CA SER A 326 -30.36 -8.28 -6.03
C SER A 326 -31.77 -8.19 -6.65
N GLY A 327 -31.89 -7.77 -7.92
CA GLY A 327 -33.17 -7.52 -8.59
C GLY A 327 -33.67 -6.08 -8.47
N TYR A 328 -32.92 -5.22 -7.77
CA TYR A 328 -33.21 -3.79 -7.68
C TYR A 328 -32.63 -3.01 -8.87
N THR A 329 -33.32 -1.93 -9.24
CA THR A 329 -32.86 -0.91 -10.18
C THR A 329 -32.97 0.46 -9.52
N LEU A 330 -31.88 1.22 -9.53
CA LEU A 330 -31.84 2.61 -9.10
C LEU A 330 -31.92 3.52 -10.31
N ASN A 331 -32.83 4.48 -10.27
CA ASN A 331 -32.96 5.55 -11.25
C ASN A 331 -32.79 6.90 -10.56
N PHE A 332 -32.06 7.83 -11.17
CA PHE A 332 -32.14 9.23 -10.76
C PHE A 332 -32.17 10.17 -11.95
N TYR A 333 -32.77 11.34 -11.71
CA TYR A 333 -32.78 12.48 -12.62
C TYR A 333 -32.25 13.69 -11.86
N THR A 334 -31.46 14.50 -12.54
CA THR A 334 -31.13 15.88 -12.14
C THR A 334 -31.72 16.80 -13.20
N TYR A 335 -32.23 17.94 -12.76
CA TYR A 335 -32.93 18.89 -13.61
C TYR A 335 -32.13 20.19 -13.68
N GLY A 336 -31.74 20.56 -14.90
CA GLY A 336 -30.82 21.66 -15.17
C GLY A 336 -29.41 21.18 -15.47
N GLY A 337 -28.71 21.93 -16.32
CA GLY A 337 -27.33 21.62 -16.70
C GLY A 337 -26.29 22.07 -15.66
N GLY A 338 -25.07 21.55 -15.78
CA GLY A 338 -23.90 21.95 -15.01
C GLY A 338 -23.37 20.86 -14.08
N ILE A 339 -22.18 21.13 -13.54
CA ILE A 339 -21.60 20.36 -12.42
C ILE A 339 -22.05 20.99 -11.10
N GLY A 340 -22.11 20.20 -10.03
CA GLY A 340 -22.53 20.66 -8.71
C GLY A 340 -23.61 19.79 -8.08
N GLY A 341 -24.17 20.29 -6.98
CA GLY A 341 -25.15 19.58 -6.16
C GLY A 341 -26.59 19.89 -6.57
N PHE A 342 -27.40 18.85 -6.68
CA PHE A 342 -28.83 18.89 -6.98
C PHE A 342 -29.59 18.27 -5.80
N GLU A 343 -30.30 19.12 -5.04
CA GLU A 343 -31.09 18.68 -3.89
C GLU A 343 -32.33 17.92 -4.33
N TYR A 344 -32.84 16.99 -3.52
CA TYR A 344 -34.10 16.33 -3.87
C TYR A 344 -35.27 17.30 -3.81
N GLY A 345 -36.11 17.25 -4.84
CA GLY A 345 -37.25 18.16 -5.02
C GLY A 345 -38.23 17.62 -6.04
N TRP A 346 -39.09 18.49 -6.55
CA TRP A 346 -40.05 18.12 -7.59
C TRP A 346 -39.35 17.84 -8.92
N GLY A 347 -39.87 16.85 -9.65
CA GLY A 347 -39.41 16.55 -11.00
C GLY A 347 -39.60 17.76 -11.92
N GLY A 348 -38.55 18.13 -12.65
CA GLY A 348 -38.55 19.26 -13.58
C GLY A 348 -38.11 20.61 -12.99
N GLU A 349 -37.95 20.70 -11.66
CA GLU A 349 -37.50 21.93 -11.01
C GLU A 349 -35.97 22.11 -11.16
N LEU A 350 -35.52 23.23 -11.73
CA LEU A 350 -34.10 23.48 -11.96
C LEU A 350 -33.29 23.46 -10.65
N GLY A 351 -32.14 22.78 -10.67
CA GLY A 351 -31.30 22.59 -9.50
C GLY A 351 -31.77 21.47 -8.56
N LYS A 352 -32.83 20.73 -8.94
CA LYS A 352 -33.35 19.60 -8.15
C LYS A 352 -33.04 18.25 -8.77
N ALA A 353 -33.22 17.21 -7.97
CA ALA A 353 -33.11 15.82 -8.36
C ALA A 353 -34.29 14.98 -7.87
N THR A 354 -34.53 13.87 -8.54
CA THR A 354 -35.44 12.81 -8.09
C THR A 354 -34.70 11.48 -8.14
N MET A 355 -34.99 10.57 -7.21
CA MET A 355 -34.41 9.24 -7.19
C MET A 355 -35.48 8.20 -6.84
N GLU A 356 -35.38 7.05 -7.49
CA GLU A 356 -36.20 5.87 -7.26
C GLU A 356 -35.30 4.63 -7.16
N LEU A 357 -35.61 3.74 -6.23
CA LEU A 357 -35.07 2.39 -6.14
C LEU A 357 -36.25 1.42 -6.21
N SER A 358 -36.34 0.65 -7.29
CA SER A 358 -37.45 -0.28 -7.53
C SER A 358 -36.98 -1.71 -7.73
N GLU A 359 -37.76 -2.66 -7.25
CA GLU A 359 -37.57 -4.09 -7.45
C GLU A 359 -38.53 -4.58 -8.54
N LEU A 360 -38.07 -5.45 -9.44
CA LEU A 360 -38.92 -5.97 -10.51
C LEU A 360 -40.15 -6.70 -9.96
N GLY A 361 -41.35 -6.12 -10.15
CA GLY A 361 -42.61 -6.67 -9.64
C GLY A 361 -42.77 -6.59 -8.12
N GLY A 362 -41.92 -5.82 -7.43
CA GLY A 362 -41.83 -5.76 -5.98
C GLY A 362 -41.95 -4.33 -5.42
N ASN A 363 -41.12 -4.04 -4.42
CA ASN A 363 -41.15 -2.78 -3.68
C ASN A 363 -40.53 -1.63 -4.49
N SER A 364 -41.10 -0.42 -4.39
CA SER A 364 -40.49 0.82 -4.90
C SER A 364 -40.30 1.84 -3.77
N PHE A 365 -39.14 2.50 -3.78
CA PHE A 365 -38.76 3.55 -2.85
C PHE A 365 -38.40 4.81 -3.64
N ILE A 366 -38.88 5.97 -3.20
CA ILE A 366 -38.72 7.25 -3.90
C ILE A 366 -38.13 8.33 -2.99
N SER A 367 -37.56 9.39 -3.57
CA SER A 367 -36.87 10.48 -2.87
C SER A 367 -37.81 11.49 -2.17
N LEU A 368 -39.06 11.13 -1.93
CA LEU A 368 -40.04 11.96 -1.22
C LEU A 368 -41.05 11.10 -0.47
N ARG A 369 -41.71 11.69 0.51
CA ARG A 369 -42.87 11.11 1.18
C ARG A 369 -43.94 12.15 1.44
N PRO A 370 -45.21 11.75 1.61
CA PRO A 370 -46.23 12.63 2.16
C PRO A 370 -45.80 13.18 3.53
N ARG A 371 -46.20 14.42 3.81
CA ARG A 371 -46.01 15.05 5.12
C ARG A 371 -46.96 14.44 6.17
N ASP A 372 -48.21 14.22 5.77
CA ASP A 372 -49.27 13.61 6.58
C ASP A 372 -49.93 12.47 5.79
N CYS A 373 -50.33 11.43 6.52
CA CYS A 373 -50.99 10.24 6.01
C CYS A 373 -52.51 10.29 6.10
N ASN A 374 -53.07 11.32 6.74
CA ASN A 374 -54.51 11.47 6.96
C ASN A 374 -55.23 12.22 5.81
N GLY A 375 -54.58 12.38 4.64
CA GLY A 375 -55.16 13.05 3.48
C GLY A 375 -55.30 14.59 3.59
N GLY A 376 -54.74 15.20 4.64
CA GLY A 376 -54.87 16.63 4.96
C GLY A 376 -54.12 17.61 4.06
N GLY A 377 -53.34 17.12 3.08
CA GLY A 377 -52.51 17.96 2.22
C GLY A 377 -51.32 18.62 2.95
N GLY A 378 -50.36 19.12 2.18
CA GLY A 378 -49.12 19.74 2.67
C GLY A 378 -47.93 19.40 1.77
N GLU A 379 -46.90 20.25 1.76
CA GLU A 379 -45.70 19.97 0.95
C GLU A 379 -45.02 18.67 1.42
N PRO A 380 -44.67 17.77 0.48
CA PRO A 380 -44.00 16.53 0.83
C PRO A 380 -42.66 16.80 1.50
N ILE A 381 -42.17 15.78 2.19
CA ILE A 381 -40.82 15.80 2.75
C ILE A 381 -39.92 15.08 1.75
N PHE A 382 -38.98 15.83 1.18
CA PHE A 382 -37.96 15.28 0.30
C PHE A 382 -36.82 14.64 1.08
N SER A 383 -36.15 13.69 0.43
CA SER A 383 -34.93 13.06 0.91
C SER A 383 -33.91 14.12 1.36
N PRO A 384 -33.38 14.04 2.59
CA PRO A 384 -32.23 14.83 2.98
C PRO A 384 -30.99 14.28 2.25
N GLY A 385 -30.44 15.05 1.33
CA GLY A 385 -29.31 14.64 0.50
C GLY A 385 -29.31 15.34 -0.85
N LYS A 386 -28.42 14.88 -1.74
CA LYS A 386 -28.30 15.42 -3.09
C LYS A 386 -27.60 14.43 -4.02
N VAL A 387 -27.79 14.65 -5.31
CA VAL A 387 -26.90 14.13 -6.35
C VAL A 387 -25.86 15.19 -6.64
N VAL A 388 -24.58 14.81 -6.70
CA VAL A 388 -23.47 15.71 -7.04
C VAL A 388 -22.83 15.23 -8.32
N LEU A 389 -22.92 16.04 -9.38
CA LEU A 389 -22.20 15.81 -10.62
C LEU A 389 -20.82 16.46 -10.50
N LYS A 390 -19.76 15.64 -10.44
CA LYS A 390 -18.36 16.10 -10.34
C LYS A 390 -17.79 16.46 -11.70
N SER A 391 -18.11 15.66 -12.72
CA SER A 391 -17.70 15.93 -14.10
C SER A 391 -18.78 15.51 -15.09
N VAL A 392 -18.79 16.19 -16.23
CA VAL A 392 -19.58 15.80 -17.40
C VAL A 392 -18.64 15.55 -18.57
N ALA A 393 -18.85 14.46 -19.31
CA ALA A 393 -17.99 14.12 -20.45
C ALA A 393 -18.43 14.87 -21.71
N ASN A 394 -17.69 15.93 -22.04
CA ASN A 394 -17.95 16.76 -23.22
C ASN A 394 -17.33 16.18 -24.51
N ALA A 395 -16.39 15.23 -24.39
CA ALA A 395 -15.75 14.55 -25.51
C ALA A 395 -15.66 13.03 -25.28
N VAL A 396 -15.54 12.26 -26.38
CA VAL A 396 -15.25 10.82 -26.34
C VAL A 396 -13.99 10.57 -25.52
N GLY A 397 -14.05 9.58 -24.64
CA GLY A 397 -12.97 9.21 -23.73
C GLY A 397 -12.96 9.96 -22.39
N GLN A 398 -13.70 11.07 -22.25
CA GLN A 398 -13.90 11.74 -20.96
C GLN A 398 -14.90 10.98 -20.08
N TYR A 399 -14.87 11.24 -18.78
CA TYR A 399 -15.71 10.56 -17.80
C TYR A 399 -16.84 11.45 -17.29
N PHE A 400 -18.03 10.86 -17.17
CA PHE A 400 -19.09 11.33 -16.29
C PHE A 400 -18.82 10.77 -14.90
N GLU A 401 -18.69 11.63 -13.91
CA GLU A 401 -18.44 11.23 -12.53
C GLU A 401 -19.40 11.96 -11.60
N GLY A 402 -19.87 11.23 -10.60
CA GLY A 402 -20.72 11.81 -9.58
C GLY A 402 -20.89 10.91 -8.38
N GLU A 403 -21.54 11.46 -7.38
CA GLU A 403 -21.89 10.77 -6.15
C GLU A 403 -23.27 11.20 -5.69
N PHE A 404 -23.87 10.44 -4.80
CA PHE A 404 -25.15 10.79 -4.22
C PHE A 404 -25.26 10.29 -2.78
N SER A 405 -26.12 10.96 -2.03
CA SER A 405 -26.66 10.46 -0.77
C SER A 405 -28.17 10.66 -0.80
N ALA A 406 -28.95 9.73 -0.22
CA ALA A 406 -30.40 9.82 -0.17
C ALA A 406 -30.98 9.04 1.00
N THR A 407 -32.08 9.55 1.55
CA THR A 407 -33.06 8.73 2.27
C THR A 407 -34.23 8.45 1.33
N LEU A 408 -34.39 7.21 0.89
CA LEU A 408 -35.54 6.81 0.07
C LEU A 408 -36.65 6.26 0.94
N TYR A 409 -37.88 6.62 0.60
CA TYR A 409 -39.09 6.26 1.32
C TYR A 409 -39.90 5.28 0.50
N PHE A 410 -40.50 4.27 1.12
CA PHE A 410 -41.40 3.38 0.41
C PHE A 410 -42.50 4.18 -0.29
N PHE A 411 -42.86 3.83 -1.53
CA PHE A 411 -43.84 4.58 -2.32
C PHE A 411 -45.17 4.75 -1.56
N ASP A 412 -45.58 3.71 -0.83
CA ASP A 412 -46.70 3.77 0.12
C ASP A 412 -46.21 3.98 1.55
N PHE A 413 -45.49 5.09 1.77
CA PHE A 413 -44.83 5.39 3.03
C PHE A 413 -45.80 5.36 4.23
N CYS A 414 -47.06 5.72 4.00
CA CYS A 414 -48.07 5.80 5.05
C CYS A 414 -48.47 4.44 5.60
N GLU A 415 -48.51 3.41 4.74
CA GLU A 415 -48.70 2.03 5.20
C GLU A 415 -47.40 1.43 5.75
N LYS A 416 -46.25 1.75 5.15
CA LYS A 416 -44.95 1.16 5.51
C LYS A 416 -43.85 2.24 5.64
N PRO A 417 -43.72 2.87 6.82
CA PRO A 417 -42.80 4.00 7.03
C PRO A 417 -41.36 3.55 7.29
N THR A 418 -40.80 2.70 6.43
CA THR A 418 -39.42 2.20 6.55
C THR A 418 -38.52 2.88 5.51
N PRO A 419 -37.72 3.89 5.90
CA PRO A 419 -36.78 4.52 5.00
C PRO A 419 -35.54 3.67 4.74
N LYS A 420 -34.92 3.85 3.57
CA LYS A 420 -33.60 3.30 3.20
C LYS A 420 -32.58 4.42 3.11
N GLN A 421 -31.47 4.29 3.83
CA GLN A 421 -30.35 5.21 3.75
C GLN A 421 -29.33 4.70 2.73
N LEU A 422 -29.14 5.46 1.68
CA LEU A 422 -28.32 5.10 0.54
C LEU A 422 -27.27 6.17 0.29
N SER A 423 -26.09 5.73 -0.14
CA SER A 423 -25.11 6.60 -0.79
C SER A 423 -24.52 5.86 -1.97
N GLY A 424 -23.82 6.56 -2.85
CA GLY A 424 -23.18 5.90 -3.97
C GLY A 424 -22.32 6.82 -4.79
N LYS A 425 -21.57 6.20 -5.70
CA LYS A 425 -20.66 6.86 -6.63
C LYS A 425 -20.72 6.16 -7.98
N PHE A 426 -20.58 6.94 -9.03
CA PHE A 426 -20.60 6.43 -10.39
C PHE A 426 -19.54 7.10 -11.25
N ARG A 427 -19.03 6.33 -12.20
CA ARG A 427 -18.09 6.75 -13.22
C ARG A 427 -18.43 6.04 -14.51
N LEU A 428 -18.63 6.81 -15.58
CA LEU A 428 -18.91 6.28 -16.91
C LEU A 428 -18.07 7.01 -17.95
N ARG A 429 -17.28 6.26 -18.71
CA ARG A 429 -16.54 6.79 -19.86
C ARG A 429 -17.49 7.00 -21.03
N ARG A 430 -17.47 8.20 -21.60
CA ARG A 430 -18.20 8.50 -22.85
C ARG A 430 -17.54 7.77 -24.01
N ARG A 431 -18.29 6.86 -24.66
CA ARG A 431 -17.79 6.03 -25.76
C ARG A 431 -18.08 6.59 -27.15
N ILE A 432 -19.08 7.49 -27.28
CA ILE A 432 -19.54 8.07 -28.54
C ILE A 432 -19.86 9.56 -28.36
#